data_AF-A0A956C505-F1
#
_entry.id   AF-A0A956C505-F1
#
_cell.length_a   1.000
_cell.length_b   1.000
_cell.length_c   1.000
_cell.angle_alpha   90.00
_cell.angle_beta   90.00
_cell.angle_gamma   90.00
#
_symmetry.space_group_name_H-M   'P 1'
#
loop_
_entity.id
_entity.type
_entity.pdbx_description
1 polymer ?
#
loop_
_entity_poly.entity_id
_entity_poly.type
_entity_poly.pdbx_seq_one_letter_code
_entity_poly.pdbx_strand_id
1 'polypeptide(L)'
;MRNLESCRDLTDADIDAAVASSETMGALLSLMERLAKPEQGAPKILSAIARIAASECVWMDGDLRVEIDGDAQRTSIAVLSELGAGFREAVFPRLKLDVPLEEFSRAIRLAPQLYAPLVQVKHPTRIVLVGAAASTGSLAPPVEIAEESMRRSLPPTVRRPRVSEAPASRPSRRPTRPPAPELRAIDDPPRSTNDVLITELDDPGVPVTPRKSPIPRKVPGWEHVKPTVRRMPAVRVPIVSEEGNEHPTVTKMPAVKVPKSPPAEAPGQRPTVRKMPAVKVPKR
;
A
#
# COMPACT_ATOMS: atom_id res chain seq x y z
N MET A 1 22.20 -10.13 -8.88
CA MET A 1 21.66 -8.76 -8.89
C MET A 1 22.77 -7.80 -9.34
N ARG A 2 22.43 -6.77 -10.10
CA ARG A 2 23.39 -5.72 -10.47
C ARG A 2 23.71 -4.86 -9.24
N ASN A 3 24.86 -4.19 -9.24
CA ASN A 3 25.19 -3.20 -8.22
C ASN A 3 24.32 -1.96 -8.46
N LEU A 4 23.41 -1.68 -7.53
CA LEU A 4 22.57 -0.47 -7.53
C LEU A 4 23.25 0.58 -6.64
N GLU A 5 23.34 1.82 -7.11
CA GLU A 5 23.93 2.94 -6.36
C GLU A 5 22.85 3.75 -5.62
N SER A 6 21.63 3.76 -6.14
CA SER A 6 20.47 4.44 -5.56
C SER A 6 19.18 3.64 -5.74
N CYS A 7 18.16 3.90 -4.90
CA CYS A 7 16.82 3.34 -5.07
C CYS A 7 16.18 3.75 -6.41
N ARG A 8 16.58 4.89 -6.99
CA ARG A 8 16.11 5.31 -8.33
C ARG A 8 16.52 4.35 -9.45
N ASP A 9 17.67 3.70 -9.31
CA ASP A 9 18.25 2.83 -10.33
C ASP A 9 17.54 1.48 -10.44
N LEU A 10 16.63 1.19 -9.50
CA LEU A 10 15.85 -0.05 -9.49
C LEU A 10 15.07 -0.20 -10.80
N THR A 11 15.35 -1.23 -11.60
CA THR A 11 14.63 -1.47 -12.86
C THR A 11 13.57 -2.55 -12.71
N ASP A 12 12.60 -2.60 -13.63
CA ASP A 12 11.59 -3.67 -13.63
C ASP A 12 12.22 -5.06 -13.77
N ALA A 13 13.33 -5.18 -14.50
CA ALA A 13 14.07 -6.43 -14.63
C ALA A 13 14.69 -6.90 -13.31
N ASP A 14 15.17 -5.98 -12.46
CA ASP A 14 15.67 -6.32 -11.13
C ASP A 14 14.53 -6.76 -10.21
N ILE A 15 13.38 -6.11 -10.32
CA ILE A 15 12.16 -6.46 -9.57
C ILE A 15 11.67 -7.85 -9.98
N ASP A 16 11.52 -8.12 -11.27
CA ASP A 16 11.04 -9.41 -11.76
C ASP A 16 11.99 -10.56 -11.37
N ALA A 17 13.31 -10.32 -11.41
CA ALA A 17 14.30 -11.27 -10.93
C ALA A 17 14.22 -11.50 -9.40
N ALA A 18 13.90 -10.46 -8.63
CA ALA A 18 13.75 -10.56 -7.18
C ALA A 18 12.47 -11.29 -6.77
N VAL A 19 11.37 -11.14 -7.52
CA VAL A 19 10.08 -11.78 -7.20
C VAL A 19 10.11 -13.30 -7.40
N ALA A 20 11.06 -13.80 -8.20
CA ALA A 20 11.22 -15.23 -8.46
C ALA A 20 11.48 -16.09 -7.20
N SER A 21 12.04 -15.53 -6.13
CA SER A 21 12.16 -16.23 -4.84
C SER A 21 12.11 -15.30 -3.63
N SER A 22 11.68 -15.83 -2.49
CA SER A 22 11.67 -15.08 -1.24
C SER A 22 13.08 -14.60 -0.82
N GLU A 23 14.10 -15.42 -1.04
CA GLU A 23 15.49 -15.10 -0.72
C GLU A 23 16.01 -13.91 -1.54
N THR A 24 15.78 -13.90 -2.86
CA THR A 24 16.25 -12.80 -3.71
C THR A 24 15.48 -11.52 -3.42
N MET A 25 14.16 -11.59 -3.18
CA MET A 25 13.39 -10.43 -2.71
C MET A 25 13.91 -9.89 -1.38
N GLY A 26 14.17 -10.76 -0.39
CA GLY A 26 14.73 -10.34 0.90
C GLY A 26 16.10 -9.66 0.75
N ALA A 27 16.95 -10.16 -0.15
CA ALA A 27 18.24 -9.54 -0.46
C ALA A 27 18.08 -8.17 -1.13
N LEU A 28 17.10 -8.02 -2.04
CA LEU A 28 16.78 -6.73 -2.65
C LEU A 28 16.31 -5.71 -1.61
N LEU A 29 15.38 -6.10 -0.73
CA LEU A 29 14.84 -5.20 0.29
C LEU A 29 15.93 -4.78 1.28
N SER A 30 16.81 -5.70 1.68
CA SER A 30 17.97 -5.39 2.54
C SER A 30 18.98 -4.46 1.85
N LEU A 31 19.14 -4.57 0.53
CA LEU A 31 19.96 -3.63 -0.24
C LEU A 31 19.31 -2.24 -0.30
N MET A 32 18.00 -2.19 -0.57
CA MET A 32 17.25 -0.93 -0.62
C MET A 32 17.25 -0.22 0.75
N GLU A 33 17.19 -0.95 1.85
CA GLU A 33 17.31 -0.37 3.20
C GLU A 33 18.63 0.40 3.38
N ARG A 34 19.74 -0.14 2.87
CA ARG A 34 21.06 0.52 2.94
C ARG A 34 21.19 1.71 1.99
N LEU A 35 20.51 1.67 0.85
CA LEU A 35 20.59 2.72 -0.18
C LEU A 35 19.57 3.84 0.03
N ALA A 36 18.55 3.61 0.85
CA ALA A 36 17.46 4.56 1.06
C ALA A 36 17.98 5.86 1.66
N LYS A 37 17.75 6.96 0.94
CA LYS A 37 18.05 8.32 1.34
C LYS A 37 16.87 9.22 0.96
N PRO A 38 16.61 10.31 1.71
CA PRO A 38 15.53 11.23 1.40
C PRO A 38 15.67 11.78 -0.02
N GLU A 39 14.55 11.92 -0.72
CA GLU A 39 14.47 12.41 -2.10
C GLU A 39 15.23 11.54 -3.12
N GLN A 40 15.75 10.38 -2.75
CA GLN A 40 16.45 9.45 -3.67
C GLN A 40 15.55 8.32 -4.16
N GLY A 41 14.23 8.55 -4.21
CA GLY A 41 13.29 7.61 -4.80
C GLY A 41 13.07 6.35 -3.96
N ALA A 42 13.24 6.44 -2.64
CA ALA A 42 12.97 5.34 -1.73
C ALA A 42 11.56 4.74 -1.88
N PRO A 43 10.48 5.50 -2.18
CA PRO A 43 9.16 4.94 -2.44
C PRO A 43 9.09 3.95 -3.61
N LYS A 44 10.11 3.89 -4.47
CA LYS A 44 10.19 2.89 -5.55
C LYS A 44 10.33 1.46 -5.01
N ILE A 45 10.75 1.28 -3.75
CA ILE A 45 10.69 -0.03 -3.09
C ILE A 45 9.27 -0.61 -3.08
N LEU A 46 8.24 0.25 -3.03
CA LEU A 46 6.85 -0.19 -3.05
C LEU A 46 6.43 -0.79 -4.39
N SER A 47 7.08 -0.46 -5.52
CA SER A 47 6.77 -1.12 -6.80
C SER A 47 7.31 -2.55 -6.83
N ALA A 48 8.44 -2.80 -6.15
CA ALA A 48 8.95 -4.16 -5.97
C ALA A 48 8.01 -5.01 -5.11
N ILE A 49 7.53 -4.43 -4.00
CA ILE A 49 6.56 -5.09 -3.12
C ILE A 49 5.22 -5.28 -3.83
N ALA A 50 4.73 -4.29 -4.59
CA ALA A 50 3.51 -4.41 -5.36
C ALA A 50 3.59 -5.53 -6.41
N ARG A 51 4.76 -5.78 -6.99
CA ARG A 51 4.96 -6.90 -7.93
C ARG A 51 4.74 -8.25 -7.26
N ILE A 52 4.97 -8.39 -5.95
CA ILE A 52 4.65 -9.62 -5.20
C ILE A 52 3.13 -9.87 -5.23
N ALA A 53 2.30 -8.83 -5.12
CA ALA A 53 0.84 -8.96 -5.20
C ALA A 53 0.32 -9.14 -6.64
N ALA A 54 1.06 -8.66 -7.64
CA ALA A 54 0.69 -8.82 -9.05
C ALA A 54 1.02 -10.22 -9.58
N SER A 55 2.14 -10.77 -9.13
CA SER A 55 2.59 -12.11 -9.49
C SER A 55 1.92 -13.13 -8.58
N GLU A 56 1.53 -14.28 -9.13
CA GLU A 56 1.12 -15.44 -8.35
C GLU A 56 2.35 -16.06 -7.66
N CYS A 57 2.86 -15.37 -6.64
CA CYS A 57 4.07 -15.75 -5.91
C CYS A 57 3.83 -17.06 -5.18
N VAL A 58 4.30 -18.18 -5.75
CA VAL A 58 4.15 -19.54 -5.20
C VAL A 58 4.76 -19.69 -3.80
N TRP A 59 5.72 -18.84 -3.44
CA TRP A 59 6.40 -18.88 -2.14
C TRP A 59 5.68 -18.12 -1.02
N MET A 60 4.60 -17.41 -1.32
CA MET A 60 3.83 -16.64 -0.34
C MET A 60 2.43 -17.21 -0.20
N ASP A 61 2.07 -17.64 1.00
CA ASP A 61 0.71 -18.05 1.32
C ASP A 61 -0.11 -16.85 1.78
N GLY A 62 -1.30 -16.64 1.22
CA GLY A 62 -2.23 -15.58 1.64
C GLY A 62 -2.14 -14.27 0.86
N ASP A 63 -2.84 -13.26 1.34
CA ASP A 63 -2.97 -11.95 0.69
C ASP A 63 -1.89 -10.96 1.15
N LEU A 64 -1.28 -10.25 0.20
CA LEU A 64 -0.24 -9.26 0.53
C LEU A 64 -0.84 -8.03 1.24
N ARG A 65 -0.24 -7.69 2.38
CA ARG A 65 -0.52 -6.49 3.16
C ARG A 65 0.77 -5.77 3.50
N VAL A 66 0.81 -4.47 3.20
CA VAL A 66 1.96 -3.60 3.50
C VAL A 66 1.50 -2.57 4.52
N GLU A 67 2.20 -2.49 5.65
CA GLU A 67 1.96 -1.47 6.66
C GLU A 67 3.17 -0.54 6.73
N ILE A 68 2.93 0.75 6.55
CA ILE A 68 3.96 1.78 6.54
C ILE A 68 3.65 2.77 7.67
N ASP A 69 4.51 2.81 8.65
CA ASP A 69 4.48 3.75 9.77
C ASP A 69 5.80 4.54 9.84
N GLY A 70 5.83 5.66 10.53
CA GLY A 70 7.01 6.49 10.57
C GLY A 70 6.73 7.91 11.03
N ASP A 71 7.77 8.72 10.98
CA ASP A 71 7.77 10.12 11.37
C ASP A 71 8.42 11.00 10.28
N ALA A 72 8.83 12.21 10.65
CA ALA A 72 9.46 13.16 9.75
C ALA A 72 10.91 12.80 9.36
N GLN A 73 11.49 11.75 9.92
CA GLN A 73 12.89 11.36 9.70
C GLN A 73 13.02 9.91 9.23
N ARG A 74 12.19 9.02 9.76
CA ARG A 74 12.30 7.57 9.52
C ARG A 74 10.97 6.96 9.15
N THR A 75 11.04 5.99 8.24
CA THR A 75 9.90 5.18 7.81
C THR A 75 10.19 3.72 8.10
N SER A 76 9.20 3.03 8.64
CA SER A 76 9.21 1.60 8.85
C SER A 76 8.18 0.92 7.95
N ILE A 77 8.61 -0.12 7.22
CA ILE A 77 7.74 -0.88 6.31
C ILE A 77 7.68 -2.33 6.81
N ALA A 78 6.47 -2.80 7.11
CA ALA A 78 6.20 -4.20 7.37
C ALA A 78 5.49 -4.81 6.17
N VAL A 79 6.05 -5.91 5.65
CA VAL A 79 5.46 -6.72 4.59
C VAL A 79 4.87 -7.96 5.25
N LEU A 80 3.55 -8.06 5.22
CA LEU A 80 2.75 -9.08 5.91
C LEU A 80 1.97 -9.88 4.88
N SER A 81 1.71 -11.14 5.21
CA SER A 81 0.72 -11.96 4.53
C SER A 81 -0.50 -12.17 5.43
N GLU A 82 -1.69 -11.98 4.89
CA GLU A 82 -2.97 -12.19 5.56
C GLU A 82 -3.53 -13.55 5.15
N LEU A 83 -3.49 -14.52 6.09
CA LEU A 83 -3.89 -15.93 5.87
C LEU A 83 -5.40 -16.16 6.04
N GLY A 84 -6.17 -15.10 6.29
CA GLY A 84 -7.58 -15.16 6.67
C GLY A 84 -7.80 -15.19 8.19
N ALA A 85 -9.07 -15.05 8.62
CA ALA A 85 -9.49 -15.03 10.03
C ALA A 85 -8.74 -14.01 10.92
N GLY A 86 -8.17 -12.96 10.33
CA GLY A 86 -7.37 -11.95 11.02
C GLY A 86 -5.95 -12.38 11.38
N PHE A 87 -5.51 -13.58 10.96
CA PHE A 87 -4.13 -14.01 11.11
C PHE A 87 -3.23 -13.30 10.10
N ARG A 88 -2.12 -12.77 10.62
CA ARG A 88 -1.11 -12.08 9.82
C ARG A 88 0.26 -12.63 10.17
N GLU A 89 1.03 -12.92 9.14
CA GLU A 89 2.41 -13.38 9.27
C GLU A 89 3.35 -12.36 8.62
N ALA A 90 4.50 -12.12 9.21
CA ALA A 90 5.51 -11.25 8.60
C ALA A 90 6.29 -12.04 7.55
N VAL A 91 6.25 -11.59 6.29
CA VAL A 91 6.94 -12.24 5.17
C VAL A 91 8.44 -11.93 5.21
N PHE A 92 8.79 -10.69 5.60
CA PHE A 92 10.16 -10.22 5.72
C PHE A 92 10.37 -9.48 7.04
N PRO A 93 11.63 -9.36 7.50
CA PRO A 93 11.96 -8.43 8.57
C PRO A 93 11.47 -7.01 8.24
N ARG A 94 11.04 -6.30 9.28
CA ARG A 94 10.55 -4.93 9.15
C ARG A 94 11.69 -4.01 8.71
N LEU A 95 11.52 -3.38 7.55
CA LEU A 95 12.49 -2.47 6.95
C LEU A 95 12.46 -1.13 7.70
N LYS A 96 13.63 -0.53 7.93
CA LYS A 96 13.79 0.77 8.56
C LYS A 96 14.59 1.69 7.64
N LEU A 97 13.90 2.66 7.06
CA LEU A 97 14.47 3.58 6.08
C LEU A 97 14.69 4.95 6.75
N ASP A 98 15.87 5.54 6.57
CA ASP A 98 16.18 6.93 6.97
C ASP A 98 15.55 7.92 5.97
N VAL A 99 14.23 7.84 5.81
CA VAL A 99 13.42 8.62 4.88
C VAL A 99 12.12 9.04 5.58
N PRO A 100 11.66 10.30 5.42
CA PRO A 100 10.39 10.76 6.01
C PRO A 100 9.19 9.98 5.46
N LEU A 101 8.20 9.72 6.32
CA LEU A 101 6.94 9.06 5.94
C LEU A 101 6.17 9.84 4.86
N GLU A 102 6.32 11.17 4.84
CA GLU A 102 5.66 12.04 3.86
C GLU A 102 6.14 11.78 2.42
N GLU A 103 7.35 11.26 2.21
CA GLU A 103 7.81 10.89 0.85
C GLU A 103 6.97 9.74 0.30
N PHE A 104 6.63 8.75 1.15
CA PHE A 104 5.77 7.62 0.80
C PHE A 104 4.31 8.05 0.62
N SER A 105 3.77 8.85 1.54
CA SER A 105 2.39 9.35 1.45
C SER A 105 2.19 10.14 0.15
N ARG A 106 3.14 11.01 -0.20
CA ARG A 106 3.14 11.83 -1.41
C ARG A 106 3.26 10.98 -2.65
N ALA A 107 4.17 10.01 -2.69
CA ALA A 107 4.36 9.16 -3.86
C ALA A 107 3.11 8.31 -4.16
N ILE A 108 2.50 7.70 -3.14
CA ILE A 108 1.26 6.92 -3.26
C ILE A 108 0.12 7.79 -3.81
N ARG A 109 -0.01 9.03 -3.32
CA ARG A 109 -1.04 9.97 -3.80
C ARG A 109 -0.80 10.42 -5.25
N LEU A 110 0.45 10.66 -5.63
CA LEU A 110 0.80 11.22 -6.95
C LEU A 110 0.77 10.16 -8.05
N ALA A 111 1.16 8.91 -7.76
CA ALA A 111 1.29 7.86 -8.76
C ALA A 111 0.78 6.50 -8.23
N PRO A 112 -0.50 6.40 -7.83
CA PRO A 112 -1.05 5.14 -7.30
C PRO A 112 -0.93 3.97 -8.29
N GLN A 113 -0.94 4.23 -9.60
CA GLN A 113 -0.79 3.23 -10.65
C GLN A 113 0.58 2.53 -10.65
N LEU A 114 1.63 3.13 -10.07
CA LEU A 114 2.95 2.49 -9.96
C LEU A 114 2.97 1.41 -8.87
N TYR A 115 1.99 1.44 -7.97
CA TYR A 115 1.87 0.51 -6.85
C TYR A 115 0.72 -0.46 -7.03
N ALA A 116 0.02 -0.43 -8.18
CA ALA A 116 -0.99 -1.43 -8.50
C ALA A 116 -0.36 -2.84 -8.54
N PRO A 117 -1.04 -3.88 -8.02
CA PRO A 117 -2.45 -3.92 -7.60
C PRO A 117 -2.70 -3.55 -6.13
N LEU A 118 -1.77 -2.90 -5.43
CA LEU A 118 -1.98 -2.50 -4.05
C LEU A 118 -2.98 -1.33 -3.96
N VAL A 119 -3.96 -1.47 -3.07
CA VAL A 119 -4.99 -0.47 -2.79
C VAL A 119 -4.79 0.07 -1.38
N GLN A 120 -4.81 1.40 -1.23
CA GLN A 120 -4.69 2.03 0.07
C GLN A 120 -5.99 1.88 0.88
N VAL A 121 -5.87 1.32 2.08
CA VAL A 121 -6.95 1.23 3.07
C VAL A 121 -6.78 2.34 4.09
N LYS A 122 -7.88 3.03 4.42
CA LYS A 122 -7.87 4.10 5.42
C LYS A 122 -7.51 3.54 6.79
N HIS A 123 -6.50 4.13 7.42
CA HIS A 123 -6.11 3.82 8.79
C HIS A 123 -5.63 5.12 9.47
N PRO A 124 -5.95 5.36 10.75
CA PRO A 124 -5.72 6.65 11.40
C PRO A 124 -4.24 7.01 11.58
N THR A 125 -3.40 6.02 11.90
CA THR A 125 -2.02 6.26 12.37
C THR A 125 -0.91 5.84 11.40
N ARG A 126 -1.26 5.17 10.29
CA ARG A 126 -0.28 4.56 9.37
C ARG A 126 -0.90 4.36 8.01
N ILE A 127 -0.07 4.19 6.99
CA ILE A 127 -0.52 3.87 5.65
C ILE A 127 -0.61 2.35 5.55
N VAL A 128 -1.76 1.85 5.12
CA VAL A 128 -1.95 0.41 4.87
C VAL A 128 -2.27 0.23 3.40
N LEU A 129 -1.50 -0.61 2.73
CA LEU A 129 -1.74 -1.03 1.36
C LEU A 129 -2.07 -2.52 1.34
N VAL A 130 -3.12 -2.90 0.64
CA VAL A 130 -3.59 -4.29 0.56
C VAL A 130 -3.68 -4.71 -0.90
N GLY A 131 -3.25 -5.91 -1.25
CA GLY A 131 -3.42 -6.45 -2.60
C GLY A 131 -4.90 -6.46 -3.01
N ALA A 132 -5.22 -6.02 -4.23
CA ALA A 132 -6.60 -5.95 -4.72
C ALA A 132 -7.34 -7.29 -4.65
N ALA A 133 -6.64 -8.43 -4.77
CA ALA A 133 -7.21 -9.76 -4.62
C ALA A 133 -7.93 -9.93 -3.27
N ALA A 134 -7.35 -9.39 -2.19
CA ALA A 134 -7.93 -9.40 -0.84
C ALA A 134 -9.14 -8.45 -0.68
N SER A 135 -9.24 -7.43 -1.55
CA SER A 135 -10.24 -6.37 -1.45
C SER A 135 -11.55 -6.71 -2.16
N THR A 136 -11.49 -7.56 -3.19
CA THR A 136 -12.62 -8.41 -3.56
C THR A 136 -12.80 -9.43 -2.46
N GLY A 137 -13.42 -8.99 -1.35
CA GLY A 137 -14.03 -9.91 -0.42
C GLY A 137 -14.77 -10.94 -1.24
N SER A 138 -14.27 -12.17 -1.19
CA SER A 138 -15.08 -13.35 -1.38
C SER A 138 -16.18 -13.23 -0.32
N LEU A 139 -17.22 -12.45 -0.64
CA LEU A 139 -18.56 -12.91 -0.38
C LEU A 139 -18.56 -14.27 -1.05
N ALA A 140 -18.30 -15.32 -0.25
CA ALA A 140 -18.57 -16.67 -0.66
C ALA A 140 -19.90 -16.61 -1.42
N PRO A 141 -19.99 -17.13 -2.65
CA PRO A 141 -21.23 -17.08 -3.40
C PRO A 141 -22.33 -17.47 -2.42
N PRO A 142 -23.40 -16.66 -2.28
CA PRO A 142 -24.39 -16.87 -1.24
C PRO A 142 -24.71 -18.34 -1.25
N VAL A 143 -24.38 -19.03 -0.16
CA VAL A 143 -24.64 -20.46 -0.08
C VAL A 143 -26.14 -20.55 -0.14
N GLU A 144 -26.68 -20.87 -1.32
CA GLU A 144 -28.06 -21.24 -1.50
C GLU A 144 -28.20 -22.58 -0.78
N ILE A 145 -28.44 -22.51 0.53
CA ILE A 145 -28.85 -23.66 1.30
C ILE A 145 -30.22 -24.02 0.73
N ALA A 146 -30.24 -24.96 -0.21
CA ALA A 146 -31.46 -25.51 -0.73
C ALA A 146 -32.37 -25.87 0.45
N GLU A 147 -33.63 -25.44 0.44
CA GLU A 147 -34.56 -25.67 1.55
C GLU A 147 -34.71 -27.16 1.90
N GLU A 148 -34.39 -28.05 0.95
CA GLU A 148 -34.33 -29.50 1.16
C GLU A 148 -33.22 -29.95 2.13
N SER A 149 -32.10 -29.21 2.23
CA SER A 149 -31.02 -29.48 3.19
C SER A 149 -31.36 -29.04 4.61
N MET A 150 -32.34 -28.13 4.81
CA MET A 150 -32.84 -27.80 6.15
C MET A 150 -33.81 -28.84 6.72
N ARG A 151 -34.37 -29.73 5.87
CA ARG A 151 -35.36 -30.74 6.29
C ARG A 151 -34.77 -32.11 6.55
N ARG A 152 -33.51 -32.36 6.15
CA ARG A 152 -32.85 -33.65 6.40
C ARG A 152 -32.05 -33.60 7.70
N SER A 153 -32.61 -34.34 8.68
CA SER A 153 -31.94 -34.91 9.84
C SER A 153 -31.47 -33.95 10.92
N LEU A 154 -32.39 -33.59 11.82
CA LEU A 154 -32.05 -33.64 13.24
C LEU A 154 -31.60 -35.09 13.54
N PRO A 155 -30.37 -35.33 14.01
CA PRO A 155 -29.99 -36.66 14.47
C PRO A 155 -30.97 -37.10 15.58
N PRO A 156 -31.36 -38.38 15.64
CA PRO A 156 -32.16 -38.89 16.75
C PRO A 156 -31.44 -38.52 18.03
N THR A 157 -32.16 -37.80 18.90
CA THR A 157 -31.78 -37.42 20.27
C THR A 157 -30.72 -38.35 20.84
N VAL A 158 -29.45 -37.93 20.76
CA VAL A 158 -28.38 -38.57 21.50
C VAL A 158 -28.72 -38.33 22.97
N ARG A 159 -29.20 -39.37 23.64
CA ARG A 159 -29.37 -39.40 25.09
C ARG A 159 -28.05 -38.90 25.68
N ARG A 160 -28.09 -37.75 26.36
CA ARG A 160 -26.97 -37.28 27.18
C ARG A 160 -26.50 -38.47 28.02
N PRO A 161 -25.23 -38.90 27.92
CA PRO A 161 -24.66 -39.78 28.91
C PRO A 161 -24.87 -39.09 30.26
N ARG A 162 -25.48 -39.78 31.22
CA ARG A 162 -25.50 -39.32 32.61
C ARG A 162 -24.05 -39.05 32.98
N VAL A 163 -23.75 -37.78 33.24
CA VAL A 163 -22.51 -37.39 33.91
C VAL A 163 -22.59 -38.06 35.27
N SER A 164 -21.90 -39.19 35.44
CA SER A 164 -21.61 -39.71 36.76
C SER A 164 -20.85 -38.62 37.50
N GLU A 165 -21.51 -38.11 38.54
CA GLU A 165 -20.98 -37.21 39.55
C GLU A 165 -19.63 -37.75 40.04
N ALA A 166 -18.55 -37.13 39.58
CA ALA A 166 -17.22 -37.43 40.08
C ALA A 166 -17.11 -36.87 41.51
N PRO A 167 -16.65 -37.65 42.49
CA PRO A 167 -16.56 -37.22 43.87
C PRO A 167 -15.57 -36.06 44.02
N ALA A 168 -16.00 -35.11 44.85
CA ALA A 168 -15.30 -33.95 45.40
C ALA A 168 -13.77 -33.95 45.22
N SER A 169 -13.33 -33.02 44.37
CA SER A 169 -12.13 -32.19 44.49
C SER A 169 -11.22 -32.49 45.69
N ARG A 170 -10.05 -33.10 45.43
CA ARG A 170 -8.86 -32.90 46.26
C ARG A 170 -8.34 -31.47 46.03
N PRO A 171 -8.04 -30.70 47.09
CA PRO A 171 -7.43 -29.39 46.95
C PRO A 171 -6.04 -29.54 46.34
N SER A 172 -5.89 -29.07 45.10
CA SER A 172 -4.58 -28.93 44.46
C SER A 172 -3.77 -27.93 45.27
N ARG A 173 -2.76 -28.42 45.98
CA ARG A 173 -1.74 -27.61 46.65
C ARG A 173 -1.05 -26.77 45.58
N ARG A 174 -1.46 -25.51 45.48
CA ARG A 174 -0.75 -24.48 44.73
C ARG A 174 0.67 -24.41 45.31
N PRO A 175 1.73 -24.73 44.54
CA PRO A 175 3.08 -24.52 45.03
C PRO A 175 3.28 -23.02 45.24
N THR A 176 3.50 -22.67 46.50
CA THR A 176 3.84 -21.32 46.94
C THR A 176 5.10 -20.90 46.19
N ARG A 177 4.96 -19.95 45.26
CA ARG A 177 6.11 -19.31 44.61
C ARG A 177 6.94 -18.63 45.71
N PRO A 178 8.22 -18.98 45.87
CA PRO A 178 9.07 -18.29 46.84
C PRO A 178 9.17 -16.79 46.49
N PRO A 179 9.26 -15.91 47.50
CA PRO A 179 9.46 -14.48 47.27
C PRO A 179 10.75 -14.27 46.48
N ALA A 180 10.69 -13.42 45.46
CA ALA A 180 11.86 -13.03 44.69
C ALA A 180 12.88 -12.35 45.60
N PRO A 181 14.19 -12.63 45.44
CA PRO A 181 15.23 -11.93 46.20
C PRO A 181 15.19 -10.45 45.84
N GLU A 182 15.20 -9.61 46.89
CA GLU A 182 15.40 -8.16 46.79
C GLU A 182 16.58 -7.86 45.87
N LEU A 183 16.27 -7.14 44.79
CA LEU A 183 17.25 -6.44 43.97
C LEU A 183 18.03 -5.49 44.90
N ARG A 184 19.25 -5.92 45.25
CA ARG A 184 20.25 -5.02 45.81
C ARG A 184 20.47 -3.90 44.82
N ALA A 185 20.41 -2.69 45.36
CA ALA A 185 20.81 -1.44 44.73
C ALA A 185 22.10 -1.65 43.92
N ILE A 186 21.99 -1.49 42.61
CA ILE A 186 23.14 -1.24 41.76
C ILE A 186 23.28 0.27 41.75
N ASP A 187 24.38 0.72 42.35
CA ASP A 187 24.89 2.07 42.38
C ASP A 187 24.66 2.82 41.05
N ASP A 188 24.10 4.01 41.18
CA ASP A 188 24.11 5.06 40.18
C ASP A 188 25.56 5.37 39.75
N PRO A 189 25.93 5.28 38.46
CA PRO A 189 27.14 5.90 37.99
C PRO A 189 26.97 7.44 37.94
N PRO A 190 28.05 8.20 38.21
CA PRO A 190 27.98 9.65 38.35
C PRO A 190 27.58 10.32 37.04
N ARG A 191 26.67 11.30 37.16
CA ARG A 191 26.37 12.31 36.15
C ARG A 191 27.67 12.95 35.67
N SER A 192 28.07 12.64 34.45
CA SER A 192 29.05 13.43 33.71
C SER A 192 28.37 14.70 33.22
N THR A 193 28.64 15.79 33.91
CA THR A 193 28.43 17.17 33.50
C THR A 193 29.29 17.45 32.27
N ASN A 194 28.72 17.28 31.08
CA ASN A 194 29.20 17.98 29.89
C ASN A 194 28.36 19.25 29.75
N ASP A 195 28.79 20.29 30.47
CA ASP A 195 28.50 21.68 30.13
C ASP A 195 29.11 21.97 28.76
N VAL A 196 28.33 21.75 27.71
CA VAL A 196 28.61 22.35 26.40
C VAL A 196 27.89 23.68 26.38
N LEU A 197 28.67 24.76 26.52
CA LEU A 197 28.30 26.11 26.10
C LEU A 197 27.70 26.03 24.69
N ILE A 198 26.38 26.18 24.59
CA ILE A 198 25.75 26.66 23.36
C ILE A 198 25.72 28.17 23.51
N THR A 199 26.68 28.82 22.88
CA THR A 199 26.66 30.25 22.63
C THR A 199 25.39 30.58 21.85
N GLU A 200 24.48 31.30 22.52
CA GLU A 200 23.46 32.12 21.87
C GLU A 200 24.15 33.05 20.87
N LEU A 201 23.89 32.82 19.59
CA LEU A 201 24.05 33.85 18.57
C LEU A 201 22.65 34.22 18.11
N ASP A 202 22.08 35.20 18.80
CA ASP A 202 20.99 36.03 18.30
C ASP A 202 21.43 36.69 16.99
N ASP A 203 20.78 36.32 15.89
CA ASP A 203 20.86 37.05 14.62
C ASP A 203 19.46 37.61 14.31
N PRO A 204 19.15 38.85 14.74
CA PRO A 204 17.85 39.46 14.47
C PRO A 204 17.81 40.06 13.06
N GLY A 205 17.04 39.40 12.20
CA GLY A 205 16.20 40.11 11.22
C GLY A 205 16.85 40.48 9.88
N VAL A 206 16.69 39.59 8.89
CA VAL A 206 16.66 40.00 7.49
C VAL A 206 15.22 39.87 6.98
N PRO A 207 14.54 40.97 6.61
CA PRO A 207 13.21 40.91 6.02
C PRO A 207 13.31 40.35 4.60
N VAL A 208 12.80 39.13 4.40
CA VAL A 208 12.64 38.51 3.09
C VAL A 208 11.49 39.22 2.36
N THR A 209 11.82 40.14 1.45
CA THR A 209 10.83 40.71 0.53
C THR A 209 10.33 39.65 -0.46
N PRO A 210 9.02 39.56 -0.73
CA PRO A 210 8.48 38.61 -1.70
C PRO A 210 8.91 38.98 -3.12
N ARG A 211 9.73 38.13 -3.75
CA ARG A 211 10.03 38.21 -5.18
C ARG A 211 8.74 37.98 -5.97
N LYS A 212 8.24 39.04 -6.60
CA LYS A 212 7.20 38.98 -7.64
C LYS A 212 7.67 38.05 -8.77
N SER A 213 7.00 36.93 -8.95
CA SER A 213 7.18 36.06 -10.10
C SER A 213 6.76 36.81 -11.39
N PRO A 214 7.51 36.68 -12.49
CA PRO A 214 7.15 37.28 -13.76
C PRO A 214 5.93 36.57 -14.37
N ILE A 215 4.92 37.37 -14.71
CA ILE A 215 3.71 36.97 -15.43
C ILE A 215 4.12 36.39 -16.81
N PRO A 216 3.69 35.18 -17.18
CA PRO A 216 3.95 34.65 -18.52
C PRO A 216 3.20 35.47 -19.57
N ARG A 217 3.93 35.91 -20.59
CA ARG A 217 3.40 36.65 -21.75
C ARG A 217 2.38 35.79 -22.51
N LYS A 218 1.26 36.42 -22.89
CA LYS A 218 0.23 35.89 -23.77
C LYS A 218 0.86 35.30 -25.05
N VAL A 219 0.56 34.04 -25.32
CA VAL A 219 0.81 33.39 -26.62
C VAL A 219 -0.34 33.75 -27.56
N PRO A 220 -0.10 34.40 -28.71
CA PRO A 220 -1.13 34.63 -29.72
C PRO A 220 -1.24 33.39 -30.63
N GLY A 221 -2.47 32.96 -30.96
CA GLY A 221 -2.66 31.99 -32.04
C GLY A 221 -3.79 30.97 -31.95
N TRP A 222 -4.76 31.10 -31.04
CA TRP A 222 -5.91 30.18 -30.97
C TRP A 222 -7.20 30.93 -31.27
N GLU A 223 -7.37 31.34 -32.53
CA GLU A 223 -8.67 31.71 -33.06
C GLU A 223 -9.14 30.64 -34.04
N HIS A 224 -10.44 30.33 -34.00
CA HIS A 224 -11.20 29.46 -34.92
C HIS A 224 -11.35 27.98 -34.54
N VAL A 225 -12.03 27.72 -33.42
CA VAL A 225 -12.88 26.51 -33.32
C VAL A 225 -14.26 26.93 -32.82
N LYS A 226 -15.24 26.97 -33.74
CA LYS A 226 -16.66 27.20 -33.39
C LYS A 226 -17.21 25.92 -32.75
N PRO A 227 -17.72 25.94 -31.50
CA PRO A 227 -18.32 24.76 -30.90
C PRO A 227 -19.75 24.57 -31.44
N THR A 228 -19.98 23.47 -32.14
CA THR A 228 -21.33 23.01 -32.51
C THR A 228 -22.00 22.38 -31.27
N VAL A 229 -22.99 23.08 -30.72
CA VAL A 229 -23.77 22.62 -29.56
C VAL A 229 -24.88 21.69 -30.05
N ARG A 230 -24.71 20.38 -29.85
CA ARG A 230 -25.84 19.42 -29.91
C ARG A 230 -26.42 19.25 -28.51
N ARG A 231 -27.70 19.61 -28.35
CA ARG A 231 -28.49 19.34 -27.15
C ARG A 231 -28.69 17.84 -27.01
N MET A 232 -28.24 17.25 -25.89
CA MET A 232 -28.61 15.90 -25.49
C MET A 232 -29.71 15.93 -24.42
N PRO A 233 -30.60 14.93 -24.39
CA PRO A 233 -31.73 14.86 -23.48
C PRO A 233 -31.28 14.61 -22.03
N ALA A 234 -31.94 15.29 -21.09
CA ALA A 234 -31.67 15.18 -19.66
C ALA A 234 -32.15 13.80 -19.14
N VAL A 235 -31.22 13.02 -18.59
CA VAL A 235 -31.52 11.80 -17.83
C VAL A 235 -31.65 12.22 -16.36
N ARG A 236 -32.85 12.06 -15.78
CA ARG A 236 -33.08 12.24 -14.34
C ARG A 236 -32.82 10.93 -13.62
N VAL A 237 -31.86 10.93 -12.70
CA VAL A 237 -31.64 9.84 -11.73
C VAL A 237 -32.32 10.25 -10.43
N PRO A 238 -33.18 9.41 -9.82
CA PRO A 238 -33.76 9.69 -8.51
C PRO A 238 -32.70 9.45 -7.43
N ILE A 239 -32.37 10.50 -6.68
CA ILE A 239 -31.60 10.41 -5.45
C ILE A 239 -32.62 10.22 -4.32
N VAL A 240 -32.56 9.08 -3.64
CA VAL A 240 -33.27 8.87 -2.37
C VAL A 240 -32.34 9.40 -1.28
N SER A 241 -32.76 10.47 -0.61
CA SER A 241 -32.09 11.02 0.57
C SER A 241 -32.99 10.84 1.78
N GLU A 242 -32.46 10.16 2.80
CA GLU A 242 -32.98 10.20 4.16
C GLU A 242 -32.58 11.53 4.82
N GLU A 243 -33.59 12.15 5.43
CA GLU A 243 -33.57 13.13 6.50
C GLU A 243 -32.86 14.50 6.32
N GLY A 244 -33.64 15.56 6.57
CA GLY A 244 -33.18 16.61 7.48
C GLY A 244 -32.66 17.91 6.87
N ASN A 245 -33.54 18.67 6.21
CA ASN A 245 -33.61 20.13 6.29
C ASN A 245 -32.32 20.95 6.08
N GLU A 246 -31.92 21.26 4.84
CA GLU A 246 -31.10 22.45 4.52
C GLU A 246 -31.45 23.05 3.15
N HIS A 247 -31.44 24.38 3.08
CA HIS A 247 -31.79 25.21 1.93
C HIS A 247 -30.93 24.89 0.68
N PRO A 248 -31.52 24.79 -0.53
CA PRO A 248 -30.74 24.52 -1.74
C PRO A 248 -29.93 25.74 -2.17
N THR A 249 -28.64 25.74 -1.85
CA THR A 249 -27.67 26.65 -2.47
C THR A 249 -27.29 26.08 -3.83
N VAL A 250 -27.81 26.68 -4.91
CA VAL A 250 -27.52 26.29 -6.30
C VAL A 250 -26.12 26.76 -6.67
N THR A 251 -25.12 25.94 -6.36
CA THR A 251 -23.75 26.14 -6.84
C THR A 251 -23.62 25.54 -8.24
N LYS A 252 -23.55 26.40 -9.26
CA LYS A 252 -23.23 26.01 -10.65
C LYS A 252 -21.84 25.36 -10.69
N MET A 253 -21.79 24.04 -10.86
CA MET A 253 -20.53 23.35 -11.13
C MET A 253 -20.03 23.69 -12.55
N PRO A 254 -18.72 23.94 -12.73
CA PRO A 254 -18.12 24.10 -14.06
C PRO A 254 -18.11 22.77 -14.82
N ALA A 255 -18.39 22.83 -16.11
CA ALA A 255 -18.46 21.68 -17.01
C ALA A 255 -17.13 20.92 -17.06
N VAL A 256 -17.15 19.66 -16.64
CA VAL A 256 -16.03 18.72 -16.77
C VAL A 256 -15.94 18.26 -18.23
N LYS A 257 -14.81 18.56 -18.88
CA LYS A 257 -14.48 18.10 -20.24
C LYS A 257 -14.09 16.61 -20.16
N VAL A 258 -14.96 15.72 -20.63
CA VAL A 258 -14.63 14.30 -20.82
C VAL A 258 -13.84 14.15 -22.12
N PRO A 259 -12.64 13.52 -22.11
CA PRO A 259 -11.88 13.27 -23.33
C PRO A 259 -12.62 12.28 -24.23
N LYS A 260 -12.68 12.65 -25.52
CA LYS A 260 -13.30 11.90 -26.60
C LYS A 260 -12.58 10.57 -26.80
N SER A 261 -13.29 9.45 -26.65
CA SER A 261 -12.77 8.12 -26.95
C SER A 261 -12.27 8.04 -28.40
N PRO A 262 -11.15 7.33 -28.67
CA PRO A 262 -10.64 7.16 -30.02
C PRO A 262 -11.61 6.31 -30.87
N PRO A 263 -11.69 6.57 -32.19
CA PRO A 263 -12.57 5.83 -33.10
C PRO A 263 -12.13 4.36 -33.23
N ALA A 264 -13.12 3.47 -33.31
CA ALA A 264 -12.94 2.05 -33.50
C ALA A 264 -12.14 1.75 -34.78
N GLU A 265 -11.11 0.93 -34.63
CA GLU A 265 -10.20 0.47 -35.68
C GLU A 265 -10.96 -0.42 -36.68
N ALA A 266 -10.85 -0.10 -37.97
CA ALA A 266 -11.51 -0.83 -39.04
C ALA A 266 -10.89 -2.24 -39.22
N PRO A 267 -11.71 -3.29 -39.42
CA PRO A 267 -11.20 -4.63 -39.62
C PRO A 267 -10.67 -4.79 -41.06
N GLY A 268 -9.37 -5.07 -41.20
CA GLY A 268 -8.84 -5.66 -42.43
C GLY A 268 -7.62 -4.94 -43.02
N GLN A 269 -6.47 -5.02 -42.37
CA GLN A 269 -5.18 -4.95 -43.06
C GLN A 269 -4.36 -6.19 -42.71
N ARG A 270 -4.16 -7.04 -43.73
CA ARG A 270 -3.26 -8.20 -43.65
C ARG A 270 -1.82 -7.69 -43.46
N PRO A 271 -1.05 -8.24 -42.52
CA PRO A 271 0.35 -7.85 -42.34
C PRO A 271 1.17 -8.28 -43.56
N THR A 272 1.73 -7.30 -44.28
CA THR A 272 2.77 -7.54 -45.28
C THR A 272 4.03 -8.02 -44.59
N VAL A 273 4.39 -9.29 -44.85
CA VAL A 273 5.64 -9.92 -44.42
C VAL A 273 6.82 -9.16 -45.07
N ARG A 274 7.49 -8.32 -44.28
CA ARG A 274 8.77 -7.72 -44.69
C ARG A 274 9.84 -8.80 -44.69
N LYS A 275 10.34 -9.17 -45.88
CA LYS A 275 11.57 -9.95 -46.06
C LYS A 275 12.73 -9.22 -45.37
N MET A 276 13.32 -9.84 -44.36
CA MET A 276 14.57 -9.37 -43.76
C MET A 276 15.75 -9.68 -44.70
N PRO A 277 16.70 -8.75 -44.88
CA PRO A 277 17.91 -9.02 -45.63
C PRO A 277 18.85 -9.94 -44.85
N ALA A 278 19.48 -10.88 -45.57
CA ALA A 278 20.41 -11.86 -45.03
C ALA A 278 21.64 -11.19 -44.40
N VAL A 279 21.87 -11.48 -43.12
CA VAL A 279 23.08 -11.08 -42.39
C VAL A 279 24.24 -11.97 -42.85
N LYS A 280 25.27 -11.37 -43.46
CA LYS A 280 26.53 -12.04 -43.79
C LYS A 280 27.34 -12.27 -42.51
N VAL A 281 27.59 -13.53 -42.19
CA VAL A 281 28.51 -13.97 -41.13
C VAL A 281 29.95 -13.92 -41.68
N PRO A 282 30.89 -13.21 -41.04
CA PRO A 282 32.29 -13.26 -41.43
C PRO A 282 32.91 -14.61 -41.03
N LYS A 283 33.55 -15.28 -41.99
CA LYS A 283 34.38 -16.48 -41.76
C LYS A 283 35.66 -16.06 -41.03
N ARG A 284 35.99 -16.81 -39.99
CA ARG A 284 37.33 -16.84 -39.37
C ARG A 284 38.29 -17.62 -40.24
#